data_AF-A0A933FL71-F1
#
_entry.id   AF-A0A933FL71-F1
#
_cell.length_a   1.000
_cell.length_b   1.000
_cell.length_c   1.000
_cell.angle_alpha   90.00
_cell.angle_beta   90.00
_cell.angle_gamma   90.00
#
_symmetry.space_group_name_H-M   'P 1'
#
loop_
_entity.id
_entity.type
_entity.pdbx_description
1 polymer ?
#
loop_
_entity_poly.entity_id
_entity_poly.type
_entity_poly.pdbx_seq_one_letter_code
_entity_poly.pdbx_strand_id
1 'polypeptide(L)'
;MKPDLGAFERLVRLSLGLFAFFAAAVLFAHPLARLAVAVFGLLCVWEAFDASCRLHAALGMRAPGEPLKRETLYLVGLVAVQLTIAYEWWSAGWEKLASPDFVGNIEKTLGAFASKNPFPWYKSFLEGAAMDNAKTFAYAVEWSQIAVSLALAAGGIAILLSKNERTVRQARNAVLVALLGGLLMNANFYLAAGWTGPGTKGSNVVMFWVQAALAYVWLALTVMPKESSATNGVAQ
;
A
#
# COMPACT_ATOMS: atom_id res chain seq x y z
N MET A 1 2.08 27.48 16.92
CA MET A 1 3.42 26.89 16.65
C MET A 1 4.21 27.91 15.83
N LYS A 2 5.55 27.88 15.84
CA LYS A 2 6.31 28.75 14.92
C LYS A 2 6.11 28.23 13.49
N PRO A 3 5.93 29.10 12.48
CA PRO A 3 5.88 28.68 11.08
C PRO A 3 7.12 27.87 10.73
N ASP A 4 6.95 26.68 10.15
CA ASP A 4 8.03 25.78 9.72
C ASP A 4 8.07 25.52 8.21
N LEU A 5 7.07 26.00 7.47
CA LEU A 5 6.97 25.86 6.01
C LEU A 5 7.36 27.14 5.27
N GLY A 6 8.22 27.00 4.25
CA GLY A 6 8.54 28.05 3.30
C GLY A 6 7.41 28.29 2.28
N ALA A 7 7.56 29.32 1.45
CA ALA A 7 6.54 29.70 0.47
C ALA A 7 6.26 28.59 -0.56
N PHE A 8 7.31 27.88 -1.00
CA PHE A 8 7.19 26.78 -1.95
C PHE A 8 6.45 25.59 -1.34
N GLU A 9 6.79 25.18 -0.12
CA GLU A 9 6.12 24.06 0.57
C GLU A 9 4.64 24.37 0.80
N ARG A 10 4.31 25.62 1.15
CA ARG A 10 2.92 26.06 1.31
C ARG A 10 2.14 25.97 -0.01
N LEU A 11 2.75 26.37 -1.13
CA LEU A 11 2.15 26.21 -2.46
C LEU A 11 1.92 24.74 -2.79
N VAL A 12 2.92 23.88 -2.56
CA VAL A 12 2.79 22.43 -2.78
C VAL A 12 1.66 21.84 -1.93
N ARG A 13 1.56 22.20 -0.65
CA ARG A 13 0.50 21.76 0.26
C ARG A 13 -0.88 22.22 -0.19
N LEU A 14 -1.01 23.48 -0.63
CA LEU A 14 -2.25 24.00 -1.17
C LEU A 14 -2.67 23.23 -2.43
N SER A 15 -1.74 23.04 -3.38
CA SER A 15 -2.00 22.25 -4.59
C SER A 15 -2.40 20.81 -4.26
N LEU A 16 -1.66 20.12 -3.38
CA LEU A 16 -2.00 18.78 -2.93
C LEU A 16 -3.38 18.72 -2.28
N GLY A 17 -3.73 19.73 -1.47
CA GLY A 17 -5.04 19.83 -0.85
C GLY A 17 -6.17 19.95 -1.87
N LEU A 18 -6.00 20.82 -2.87
CA LEU A 18 -6.96 20.98 -3.98
C LEU A 18 -7.10 19.70 -4.82
N PHE A 19 -5.97 19.05 -5.15
CA PHE A 19 -5.99 17.77 -5.85
C PHE A 19 -6.68 16.67 -5.03
N ALA A 20 -6.46 16.63 -3.72
CA ALA A 20 -7.14 15.70 -2.84
C ALA A 20 -8.66 15.94 -2.81
N PHE A 21 -9.12 17.19 -2.76
CA PHE A 21 -10.56 17.48 -2.87
C PHE A 21 -11.16 17.05 -4.19
N PHE A 22 -10.47 17.34 -5.30
CA PHE A 22 -10.89 16.87 -6.62
C PHE A 22 -10.97 15.34 -6.64
N ALA A 23 -9.95 14.65 -6.15
CA ALA A 23 -9.92 13.20 -6.11
C ALA A 23 -11.06 12.63 -5.25
N ALA A 24 -11.30 13.18 -4.06
CA ALA A 24 -12.40 12.79 -3.18
C ALA A 24 -13.78 13.00 -3.83
N ALA A 25 -13.95 14.06 -4.63
CA ALA A 25 -15.21 14.34 -5.31
C ALA A 25 -15.43 13.45 -6.54
N VAL A 26 -14.37 13.16 -7.31
CA VAL A 26 -14.48 12.60 -8.67
C VAL A 26 -13.95 11.18 -8.79
N LEU A 27 -12.82 10.86 -8.15
CA LEU A 27 -12.09 9.62 -8.41
C LEU A 27 -12.50 8.47 -7.48
N PHE A 28 -12.76 8.76 -6.21
CA PHE A 28 -13.11 7.73 -5.24
C PHE A 28 -14.61 7.44 -5.29
N ALA A 29 -15.01 6.18 -5.45
CA ALA A 29 -16.42 5.77 -5.28
C ALA A 29 -16.75 5.48 -3.81
N HIS A 30 -15.78 4.94 -3.06
CA HIS A 30 -15.98 4.48 -1.69
C HIS A 30 -16.12 5.65 -0.68
N PRO A 31 -17.20 5.73 0.13
CA PRO A 31 -17.45 6.85 1.05
C PRO A 31 -16.32 7.11 2.05
N LEU A 32 -15.77 6.06 2.69
CA LEU A 32 -14.64 6.24 3.62
C LEU A 32 -13.37 6.75 2.93
N ALA A 33 -13.09 6.31 1.70
CA ALA A 33 -11.94 6.81 0.94
C ALA A 33 -12.14 8.28 0.56
N ARG A 34 -13.35 8.67 0.13
CA ARG A 34 -13.71 10.07 -0.09
C ARG A 34 -13.47 10.91 1.16
N LEU A 35 -13.98 10.46 2.31
CA LEU A 35 -13.83 11.17 3.57
C LEU A 35 -12.37 11.29 3.99
N ALA A 36 -11.61 10.18 3.94
CA ALA A 36 -10.20 10.17 4.30
C ALA A 36 -9.37 11.13 3.43
N VAL A 37 -9.60 11.11 2.11
CA VAL A 37 -8.88 11.97 1.16
C VAL A 37 -9.33 13.43 1.30
N ALA A 38 -10.60 13.69 1.56
CA ALA A 38 -11.09 15.05 1.85
C ALA A 38 -10.50 15.61 3.15
N VAL A 39 -10.42 14.81 4.22
CA VAL A 39 -9.77 15.19 5.48
C VAL A 39 -8.28 15.45 5.26
N PHE A 40 -7.59 14.60 4.51
CA PHE A 40 -6.21 14.84 4.11
C PHE A 40 -6.05 16.15 3.32
N GLY A 41 -6.99 16.42 2.41
CA GLY A 41 -7.04 17.68 1.66
C GLY A 41 -7.19 18.90 2.56
N LEU A 42 -8.14 18.85 3.51
CA LEU A 42 -8.35 19.90 4.52
C LEU A 42 -7.10 20.14 5.34
N LEU A 43 -6.43 19.07 5.79
CA LEU A 43 -5.19 19.18 6.55
C LEU A 43 -4.09 19.86 5.71
N CYS A 44 -3.91 19.46 4.45
CA CYS A 44 -2.90 20.09 3.59
C CYS A 44 -3.18 21.58 3.36
N VAL A 45 -4.45 21.95 3.11
CA VAL A 45 -4.84 23.36 2.97
C VAL A 45 -4.63 24.12 4.27
N TRP A 46 -5.02 23.55 5.41
CA TRP A 46 -4.77 24.14 6.72
C TRP A 46 -3.29 24.40 6.93
N GLU A 47 -2.44 23.37 6.75
CA GLU A 47 -0.99 23.48 6.94
C GLU A 47 -0.38 24.55 6.01
N ALA A 48 -0.90 24.71 4.78
CA ALA A 48 -0.48 25.77 3.87
C ALA A 48 -0.78 27.18 4.42
N PHE A 49 -1.91 27.37 5.11
CA PHE A 49 -2.27 28.66 5.70
C PHE A 49 -1.58 28.92 7.03
N ASP A 50 -1.56 27.94 7.92
CA ASP A 50 -0.92 28.03 9.25
C ASP A 50 0.61 28.01 9.16
N ALA A 51 1.14 27.63 7.98
CA ALA A 51 2.56 27.47 7.70
C ALA A 51 3.27 26.53 8.70
N SER A 52 2.54 25.57 9.26
CA SER A 52 3.03 24.58 10.21
C SER A 52 2.68 23.16 9.75
N CYS A 53 3.63 22.22 9.76
CA CYS A 53 3.39 20.82 9.41
C CYS A 53 3.69 19.89 10.59
N ARG A 54 2.64 19.31 11.19
CA ARG A 54 2.78 18.44 12.36
C ARG A 54 3.56 17.17 12.04
N LEU A 55 3.43 16.68 10.80
CA LEU A 55 4.16 15.50 10.35
C LEU A 55 5.67 15.77 10.25
N HIS A 56 6.09 16.97 9.85
CA HIS A 56 7.52 17.30 9.79
C HIS A 56 8.18 17.23 11.18
N ALA A 57 7.52 17.75 12.20
CA ALA A 57 7.98 17.63 13.58
C ALA A 57 8.05 16.16 14.03
N ALA A 58 7.04 15.35 13.70
CA ALA A 58 7.04 13.92 14.00
C ALA A 58 8.16 13.15 13.27
N LEU A 59 8.53 13.59 12.07
CA LEU A 59 9.61 13.05 11.23
C LEU A 59 11.00 13.60 11.59
N GLY A 60 11.09 14.43 12.63
CA GLY A 60 12.37 14.85 13.22
C GLY A 60 12.96 16.14 12.65
N MET A 61 12.17 16.97 11.95
CA MET A 61 12.58 18.34 11.58
C MET A 61 12.80 19.17 12.85
N ARG A 62 13.93 19.87 12.97
CA ARG A 62 14.29 20.61 14.19
C ARG A 62 14.03 22.11 14.07
N ALA A 63 14.13 22.66 12.85
CA ALA A 63 13.91 24.08 12.59
C ALA A 63 13.08 24.33 11.32
N PRO A 64 12.35 25.47 11.25
CA PRO A 64 11.71 25.96 10.03
C PRO A 64 12.66 26.02 8.83
N GLY A 65 12.24 25.46 7.69
CA GLY A 65 13.03 25.47 6.45
C GLY A 65 14.23 24.50 6.43
N GLU A 66 14.46 23.73 7.50
CA GLU A 66 15.44 22.64 7.46
C GLU A 66 14.86 21.48 6.63
N PRO A 67 15.56 20.97 5.60
CA PRO A 67 15.07 19.84 4.84
C PRO A 67 15.03 18.58 5.72
N LEU A 68 14.04 17.72 5.48
CA LEU A 68 14.05 16.37 6.07
C LEU A 68 15.32 15.64 5.63
N LYS A 69 15.87 14.82 6.53
CA LYS A 69 16.99 13.93 6.21
C LYS A 69 16.65 13.06 5.01
N ARG A 70 17.64 12.80 4.17
CA ARG A 70 17.47 12.07 2.91
C ARG A 70 16.87 10.68 3.15
N GLU A 71 17.30 10.02 4.23
CA GLU A 71 16.82 8.71 4.65
C GLU A 71 15.34 8.76 5.03
N THR A 72 14.91 9.81 5.74
CA THR A 72 13.51 10.04 6.10
C THR A 72 12.66 10.28 4.85
N LEU A 73 13.14 11.07 3.89
CA LEU A 73 12.45 11.31 2.63
C LEU A 73 12.27 10.00 1.83
N TYR A 74 13.31 9.16 1.76
CA TYR A 74 13.21 7.85 1.13
C TYR A 74 12.20 6.95 1.83
N LEU A 75 12.19 6.94 3.16
CA LEU A 75 11.24 6.16 3.95
C LEU A 75 9.79 6.63 3.71
N VAL A 76 9.56 7.94 3.71
CA VAL A 76 8.24 8.52 3.43
C VAL A 76 7.78 8.15 2.02
N GLY A 77 8.65 8.27 1.01
CA GLY A 77 8.34 7.86 -0.36
C GLY A 77 8.02 6.37 -0.48
N LEU A 78 8.80 5.51 0.17
CA LEU A 78 8.58 4.06 0.19
C LEU A 78 7.23 3.71 0.82
N VAL A 79 6.92 4.31 1.97
CA VAL A 79 5.65 4.09 2.65
C VAL A 79 4.48 4.68 1.87
N ALA A 80 4.66 5.80 1.17
CA ALA A 80 3.61 6.35 0.31
C ALA A 80 3.21 5.37 -0.80
N VAL A 81 4.17 4.78 -1.51
CA VAL A 81 3.91 3.74 -2.52
C VAL A 81 3.23 2.52 -1.89
N GLN A 82 3.70 2.09 -0.73
CA GLN A 82 3.07 0.99 0.02
C GLN A 82 1.61 1.29 0.39
N LEU A 83 1.30 2.52 0.80
CA LEU A 83 -0.07 2.94 1.14
C LEU A 83 -0.97 2.98 -0.10
N THR A 84 -0.44 3.33 -1.28
CA THR A 84 -1.18 3.22 -2.54
C THR A 84 -1.56 1.76 -2.83
N ILE A 85 -0.62 0.83 -2.65
CA ILE A 85 -0.90 -0.61 -2.81
C ILE A 85 -1.88 -1.11 -1.75
N ALA A 86 -1.75 -0.63 -0.51
CA ALA A 86 -2.69 -0.95 0.57
C ALA A 86 -4.12 -0.51 0.21
N TYR A 87 -4.28 0.69 -0.35
CA TYR A 87 -5.57 1.19 -0.80
C TYR A 87 -6.18 0.35 -1.92
N GLU A 88 -5.38 -0.07 -2.91
CA GLU A 88 -5.85 -0.92 -4.00
C GLU A 88 -6.40 -2.25 -3.46
N TRP A 89 -5.66 -2.89 -2.54
CA TRP A 89 -6.11 -4.11 -1.87
C TRP A 89 -7.38 -3.90 -1.03
N TRP A 90 -7.47 -2.77 -0.32
CA TRP A 90 -8.67 -2.42 0.44
C TRP A 90 -9.86 -2.25 -0.49
N SER A 91 -9.73 -1.49 -1.57
CA SER A 91 -10.79 -1.23 -2.53
C SER A 91 -11.30 -2.52 -3.14
N ALA A 92 -10.38 -3.37 -3.63
CA ALA A 92 -10.72 -4.66 -4.23
C ALA A 92 -11.37 -5.62 -3.22
N GLY A 93 -10.86 -5.68 -1.98
CA GLY A 93 -11.40 -6.55 -0.94
C GLY A 93 -12.75 -6.08 -0.42
N TRP A 94 -12.92 -4.77 -0.24
CA TRP A 94 -14.16 -4.19 0.25
C TRP A 94 -15.31 -4.36 -0.73
N GLU A 95 -15.07 -4.17 -2.03
CA GLU A 95 -16.09 -4.42 -3.06
C GLU A 95 -16.63 -5.86 -2.99
N LYS A 96 -15.76 -6.83 -2.67
CA LYS A 96 -16.14 -8.23 -2.49
C LYS A 96 -16.90 -8.46 -1.20
N LEU A 97 -16.43 -7.91 -0.08
CA LEU A 97 -17.11 -7.99 1.22
C LEU A 97 -18.49 -7.35 1.24
N ALA A 98 -18.63 -6.20 0.60
CA ALA A 98 -19.87 -5.44 0.56
C ALA A 98 -20.91 -6.05 -0.40
N SER A 99 -20.49 -6.98 -1.27
CA SER A 99 -21.34 -7.62 -2.26
C SER A 99 -21.57 -9.10 -1.92
N PRO A 100 -22.78 -9.51 -1.52
CA PRO A 100 -23.08 -10.93 -1.27
C PRO A 100 -22.92 -11.79 -2.54
N ASP A 101 -22.94 -11.15 -3.72
CA ASP A 101 -22.83 -11.80 -5.01
C ASP A 101 -21.43 -12.33 -5.30
N PHE A 102 -20.37 -11.82 -4.65
CA PHE A 102 -19.01 -12.27 -4.94
C PHE A 102 -18.85 -13.75 -4.61
N VAL A 103 -19.18 -14.16 -3.38
CA VAL A 103 -19.10 -15.56 -2.95
C VAL A 103 -20.16 -16.40 -3.65
N GLY A 104 -21.35 -15.85 -3.87
CA GLY A 104 -22.46 -16.55 -4.56
C GLY A 104 -22.16 -16.90 -6.02
N ASN A 105 -21.39 -16.05 -6.71
CA ASN A 105 -21.11 -16.20 -8.15
C ASN A 105 -19.66 -16.56 -8.47
N ILE A 106 -18.84 -16.92 -7.48
CA ILE A 106 -17.42 -17.20 -7.71
C ILE A 106 -17.19 -18.38 -8.65
N GLU A 107 -18.02 -19.42 -8.60
CA GLU A 107 -17.90 -20.60 -9.47
C GLU A 107 -18.05 -20.22 -10.96
N LYS A 108 -19.04 -19.37 -11.27
CA LYS A 108 -19.22 -18.80 -12.62
C LYS A 108 -18.00 -17.99 -13.06
N THR A 109 -17.41 -17.23 -12.14
CA THR A 109 -16.22 -16.42 -12.40
C THR A 109 -14.99 -17.31 -12.68
N LEU A 110 -14.79 -18.37 -11.89
CA LEU A 110 -13.72 -19.35 -12.09
C LEU A 110 -13.89 -20.09 -13.42
N GLY A 111 -15.12 -20.54 -13.74
CA GLY A 111 -15.43 -21.16 -15.03
C GLY A 111 -15.17 -20.22 -16.21
N ALA A 112 -15.49 -18.93 -16.08
CA ALA A 112 -15.16 -17.92 -17.09
C ALA A 112 -13.64 -17.78 -17.26
N PHE A 113 -12.86 -17.73 -16.18
CA PHE A 113 -11.40 -17.69 -16.26
C PHE A 113 -10.80 -18.94 -16.89
N ALA A 114 -11.35 -20.12 -16.58
CA ALA A 114 -10.92 -21.40 -17.15
C ALA A 114 -11.20 -21.51 -18.65
N SER A 115 -12.34 -20.99 -19.12
CA SER A 115 -12.84 -21.19 -20.49
C SER A 115 -11.86 -20.81 -21.61
N LYS A 116 -11.04 -19.77 -21.38
CA LYS A 116 -10.06 -19.23 -22.33
C LYS A 116 -8.65 -19.19 -21.73
N ASN A 117 -8.41 -19.93 -20.64
CA ASN A 117 -7.13 -19.87 -19.94
C ASN A 117 -5.99 -20.39 -20.84
N PRO A 118 -4.92 -19.61 -21.07
CA PRO A 118 -3.82 -20.02 -21.94
C PRO A 118 -2.84 -20.99 -21.26
N PHE A 119 -3.01 -21.27 -19.96
CA PHE A 119 -2.14 -22.13 -19.16
C PHE A 119 -2.88 -23.44 -18.82
N PRO A 120 -2.63 -24.55 -19.54
CA PRO A 120 -3.42 -25.78 -19.37
C PRO A 120 -3.42 -26.32 -17.93
N TRP A 121 -2.27 -26.30 -17.26
CA TRP A 121 -2.16 -26.75 -15.86
C TRP A 121 -2.98 -25.89 -14.90
N TYR A 122 -3.03 -24.58 -15.14
CA TYR A 122 -3.78 -23.65 -14.30
C TYR A 122 -5.27 -23.73 -14.60
N LYS A 123 -5.65 -23.95 -15.86
CA LYS A 123 -7.01 -24.29 -16.25
C LYS A 123 -7.51 -25.51 -15.47
N SER A 124 -6.75 -26.60 -15.44
CA SER A 124 -7.11 -27.81 -14.67
C SER A 124 -7.22 -27.53 -13.17
N PHE A 125 -6.35 -26.67 -12.61
CA PHE A 125 -6.49 -26.22 -11.23
C PHE A 125 -7.80 -25.45 -10.99
N LEU A 126 -8.18 -24.56 -11.91
CA LEU A 126 -9.43 -23.80 -11.83
C LEU A 126 -10.66 -24.72 -11.90
N GLU A 127 -10.69 -25.63 -12.88
CA GLU A 127 -11.82 -26.54 -13.13
C GLU A 127 -11.98 -27.62 -12.05
N GLY A 128 -10.89 -28.03 -11.41
CA GLY A 128 -10.91 -28.97 -10.29
C GLY A 128 -10.86 -28.25 -8.94
N ALA A 129 -9.66 -28.19 -8.36
CA ALA A 129 -9.45 -27.75 -6.98
C ALA A 129 -10.14 -26.42 -6.61
N ALA A 130 -10.09 -25.41 -7.50
CA ALA A 130 -10.70 -24.12 -7.20
C ALA A 130 -12.24 -24.15 -7.28
N MET A 131 -12.83 -24.73 -8.33
CA MET A 131 -14.28 -24.84 -8.48
C MET A 131 -14.91 -25.79 -7.45
N ASP A 132 -14.27 -26.94 -7.17
CA ASP A 132 -14.71 -27.89 -6.15
C ASP A 132 -14.75 -27.26 -4.74
N ASN A 133 -13.95 -26.21 -4.52
CA ASN A 133 -13.85 -25.46 -3.26
C ASN A 133 -14.21 -23.97 -3.43
N ALA A 134 -15.08 -23.64 -4.38
CA ALA A 134 -15.27 -22.27 -4.86
C ALA A 134 -15.55 -21.26 -3.73
N LYS A 135 -16.44 -21.60 -2.79
CA LYS A 135 -16.76 -20.71 -1.65
C LYS A 135 -15.57 -20.48 -0.73
N THR A 136 -14.83 -21.54 -0.40
CA THR A 136 -13.61 -21.44 0.42
C THR A 136 -12.58 -20.56 -0.28
N PHE A 137 -12.40 -20.73 -1.60
CA PHE A 137 -11.51 -19.92 -2.41
C PHE A 137 -11.94 -18.44 -2.44
N ALA A 138 -13.25 -18.18 -2.58
CA ALA A 138 -13.81 -16.84 -2.54
C ALA A 138 -13.49 -16.14 -1.21
N TYR A 139 -13.83 -16.77 -0.09
CA TYR A 139 -13.56 -16.21 1.23
C TYR A 139 -12.06 -16.02 1.48
N ALA A 140 -11.22 -16.97 1.05
CA ALA A 140 -9.78 -16.84 1.16
C ALA A 140 -9.27 -15.61 0.39
N VAL A 141 -9.72 -15.39 -0.84
CA VAL A 141 -9.37 -14.20 -1.63
C VAL A 141 -9.86 -12.93 -0.95
N GLU A 142 -11.15 -12.84 -0.63
CA GLU A 142 -11.80 -11.68 -0.04
C GLU A 142 -11.12 -11.23 1.26
N TRP A 143 -10.96 -12.14 2.22
CA TRP A 143 -10.34 -11.82 3.50
C TRP A 143 -8.84 -11.56 3.40
N SER A 144 -8.14 -12.23 2.47
CA SER A 144 -6.71 -11.95 2.24
C SER A 144 -6.48 -10.55 1.67
N GLN A 145 -7.36 -10.05 0.79
CA GLN A 145 -7.25 -8.68 0.27
C GLN A 145 -7.33 -7.64 1.40
N ILE A 146 -8.27 -7.82 2.32
CA ILE A 146 -8.41 -6.94 3.49
C ILE A 146 -7.23 -7.09 4.44
N ALA A 147 -6.84 -8.31 4.78
CA ALA A 147 -5.71 -8.57 5.68
C ALA A 147 -4.41 -7.94 5.14
N VAL A 148 -4.14 -8.10 3.84
CA VAL A 148 -2.99 -7.47 3.16
C VAL A 148 -3.09 -5.95 3.25
N SER A 149 -4.25 -5.35 2.94
CA SER A 149 -4.40 -3.89 3.02
C SER A 149 -4.13 -3.34 4.42
N LEU A 150 -4.65 -4.00 5.46
CA LEU A 150 -4.56 -3.55 6.84
C LEU A 150 -3.12 -3.69 7.35
N ALA A 151 -2.46 -4.81 7.04
CA ALA A 151 -1.07 -5.03 7.39
C ALA A 151 -0.13 -4.02 6.70
N LEU A 152 -0.35 -3.74 5.41
CA LEU A 152 0.43 -2.72 4.69
C LEU A 152 0.18 -1.31 5.23
N ALA A 153 -1.08 -0.94 5.49
CA ALA A 153 -1.44 0.39 5.98
C ALA A 153 -0.95 0.62 7.41
N ALA A 154 -1.38 -0.23 8.35
CA ALA A 154 -1.00 -0.10 9.75
C ALA A 154 0.51 -0.29 9.95
N GLY A 155 1.12 -1.22 9.23
CA GLY A 155 2.55 -1.45 9.28
C GLY A 155 3.37 -0.26 8.78
N GLY A 156 2.97 0.34 7.65
CA GLY A 156 3.63 1.54 7.12
C GLY A 156 3.54 2.74 8.08
N ILE A 157 2.36 2.97 8.64
CA ILE A 157 2.14 4.04 9.65
C ILE A 157 2.98 3.79 10.90
N ALA A 158 3.00 2.55 11.41
CA ALA A 158 3.79 2.20 12.58
C ALA A 158 5.29 2.36 12.33
N ILE A 159 5.78 2.03 11.13
CA ILE A 159 7.19 2.23 10.75
C ILE A 159 7.56 3.73 10.70
N LEU A 160 6.66 4.58 10.19
CA LEU A 160 6.92 6.02 10.11
C LEU A 160 6.88 6.72 11.47
N LEU A 161 5.93 6.35 12.33
CA LEU A 161 5.59 7.16 13.50
C LEU A 161 6.06 6.56 14.83
N SER A 162 6.35 5.25 14.88
CA SER A 162 6.73 4.61 16.15
C SER A 162 8.21 4.80 16.47
N LYS A 163 8.48 5.18 17.72
CA LYS A 163 9.83 5.23 18.30
C LYS A 163 10.24 3.89 18.93
N ASN A 164 9.31 2.95 19.07
CA ASN A 164 9.56 1.65 19.69
C ASN A 164 10.12 0.68 18.65
N GLU A 165 11.39 0.29 18.79
CA GLU A 165 12.06 -0.62 17.86
C GLU A 165 11.35 -1.99 17.74
N ARG A 166 10.73 -2.49 18.81
CA ARG A 166 9.97 -3.74 18.77
C ARG A 166 8.73 -3.61 17.89
N THR A 167 8.00 -2.50 18.02
CA THR A 167 6.82 -2.20 17.20
C THR A 167 7.21 -2.04 15.74
N VAL A 168 8.28 -1.30 15.44
CA VAL A 168 8.77 -1.12 14.06
C VAL A 168 9.19 -2.46 13.45
N ARG A 169 9.84 -3.34 14.23
CA ARG A 169 10.23 -4.68 13.75
C ARG A 169 9.01 -5.56 13.45
N GLN A 170 8.02 -5.60 14.35
CA GLN A 170 6.79 -6.35 14.14
C GLN A 170 6.00 -5.83 12.94
N ALA A 171 5.85 -4.50 12.84
CA ALA A 171 5.21 -3.85 11.71
C ALA A 171 5.87 -4.22 10.37
N ARG A 172 7.20 -4.20 10.33
CA ARG A 172 7.95 -4.57 9.13
C ARG A 172 7.79 -6.03 8.74
N ASN A 173 7.80 -6.94 9.72
CA ASN A 173 7.55 -8.36 9.45
C ASN A 173 6.13 -8.58 8.92
N ALA A 174 5.13 -7.90 9.48
CA ALA A 174 3.75 -7.94 8.99
C ALA A 174 3.65 -7.40 7.55
N VAL A 175 4.32 -6.28 7.26
CA VAL A 175 4.41 -5.72 5.89
C VAL A 175 5.04 -6.71 4.93
N LEU A 176 6.16 -7.36 5.30
CA LEU A 176 6.81 -8.36 4.46
C LEU A 176 5.89 -9.54 4.16
N VAL A 177 5.22 -10.08 5.16
CA VAL A 177 4.23 -11.16 4.97
C VAL A 177 3.10 -10.71 4.05
N ALA A 178 2.57 -9.50 4.24
CA ALA A 178 1.51 -8.95 3.40
C ALA A 178 1.95 -8.73 1.95
N LEU A 179 3.18 -8.26 1.73
CA LEU A 179 3.74 -8.11 0.38
C LEU A 179 3.91 -9.46 -0.32
N LEU A 180 4.41 -10.48 0.39
CA LEU A 180 4.53 -11.85 -0.14
C LEU A 180 3.16 -12.46 -0.45
N GLY A 181 2.17 -12.27 0.42
CA GLY A 181 0.79 -12.68 0.17
C GLY A 181 0.19 -12.00 -1.06
N GLY A 182 0.36 -10.68 -1.17
CA GLY A 182 -0.09 -9.92 -2.34
C GLY A 182 0.62 -10.31 -3.64
N LEU A 183 1.92 -10.63 -3.59
CA LEU A 183 2.66 -11.18 -4.73
C LEU A 183 2.06 -12.49 -5.22
N LEU A 184 1.82 -13.42 -4.30
CA LEU A 184 1.21 -14.71 -4.63
C LEU A 184 -0.19 -14.52 -5.23
N MET A 185 -0.99 -13.62 -4.67
CA MET A 185 -2.33 -13.32 -5.18
C MET A 185 -2.30 -12.67 -6.57
N ASN A 186 -1.42 -11.70 -6.82
CA ASN A 186 -1.27 -11.10 -8.14
C ASN A 186 -0.80 -12.11 -9.19
N ALA A 187 0.11 -13.02 -8.83
CA ALA A 187 0.51 -14.12 -9.70
C ALA A 187 -0.68 -15.05 -10.01
N ASN A 188 -1.43 -15.44 -8.98
CA ASN A 188 -2.65 -16.25 -9.11
C ASN A 188 -3.71 -15.57 -10.00
N PHE A 189 -3.95 -14.27 -9.84
CA PHE A 189 -4.89 -13.52 -10.69
C PHE A 189 -4.40 -13.36 -12.11
N TYR A 190 -3.09 -13.12 -12.32
CA TYR A 190 -2.51 -13.10 -13.66
C TYR A 190 -2.69 -14.45 -14.37
N LEU A 191 -2.42 -15.56 -13.68
CA LEU A 191 -2.59 -16.90 -14.23
C LEU A 191 -4.06 -17.20 -14.56
N ALA A 192 -5.00 -16.75 -13.73
CA ALA A 192 -6.43 -16.88 -14.00
C ALA A 192 -6.88 -16.04 -15.21
N ALA A 193 -6.38 -14.81 -15.30
CA ALA A 193 -6.81 -13.81 -16.26
C ALA A 193 -5.85 -13.61 -17.45
N GLY A 194 -4.92 -14.53 -17.71
CA GLY A 194 -3.83 -14.32 -18.68
C GLY A 194 -4.27 -14.03 -20.12
N TRP A 195 -5.48 -14.45 -20.47
CA TRP A 195 -6.13 -14.21 -21.77
C TRP A 195 -6.88 -12.87 -21.87
N THR A 196 -7.07 -12.17 -20.75
CA THR A 196 -7.81 -10.90 -20.70
C THR A 196 -6.97 -9.72 -21.24
N GLY A 197 -7.62 -8.57 -21.38
CA GLY A 197 -6.98 -7.35 -21.87
C GLY A 197 -5.96 -6.75 -20.89
N PRO A 198 -5.15 -5.78 -21.34
CA PRO A 198 -4.09 -5.15 -20.53
C PRO A 198 -4.57 -4.56 -19.21
N GLY A 199 -5.81 -4.07 -19.12
CA GLY A 199 -6.36 -3.52 -17.88
C GLY A 199 -6.52 -4.57 -16.77
N THR A 200 -6.85 -5.81 -17.11
CA THR A 200 -7.09 -6.88 -16.13
C THR A 200 -5.83 -7.69 -15.85
N LYS A 201 -5.11 -8.18 -16.87
CA LYS A 201 -3.87 -8.93 -16.62
C LYS A 201 -2.68 -8.04 -16.32
N GLY A 202 -2.62 -6.86 -16.95
CA GLY A 202 -1.48 -5.95 -16.83
C GLY A 202 -1.41 -5.28 -15.46
N SER A 203 -2.57 -4.96 -14.85
CA SER A 203 -2.61 -4.44 -13.48
C SER A 203 -1.98 -5.42 -12.49
N ASN A 204 -2.31 -6.71 -12.57
CA ASN A 204 -1.73 -7.76 -11.73
C ASN A 204 -0.20 -7.86 -11.91
N VAL A 205 0.31 -7.71 -13.14
CA VAL A 205 1.77 -7.71 -13.40
C VAL A 205 2.45 -6.48 -12.78
N VAL A 206 1.85 -5.29 -12.93
CA VAL A 206 2.39 -4.05 -12.34
C VAL A 206 2.40 -4.16 -10.82
N MET A 207 1.28 -4.56 -10.22
CA MET A 207 1.19 -4.74 -8.77
C MET A 207 2.17 -5.79 -8.26
N PHE A 208 2.33 -6.91 -8.98
CA PHE A 208 3.34 -7.91 -8.65
C PHE A 208 4.74 -7.29 -8.57
N TRP A 209 5.19 -6.59 -9.60
CA TRP A 209 6.56 -6.04 -9.60
C TRP A 209 6.75 -4.92 -8.57
N VAL A 210 5.74 -4.07 -8.35
CA VAL A 210 5.82 -3.04 -7.30
C VAL A 210 5.91 -3.69 -5.92
N GLN A 211 5.11 -4.71 -5.63
CA GLN A 211 5.19 -5.43 -4.37
C GLN A 211 6.51 -6.19 -4.21
N ALA A 212 7.07 -6.74 -5.29
CA ALA A 212 8.36 -7.42 -5.27
C ALA A 212 9.49 -6.45 -4.93
N ALA A 213 9.50 -5.26 -5.55
CA ALA A 213 10.45 -4.22 -5.24
C ALA A 213 10.34 -3.74 -3.78
N LEU A 214 9.11 -3.51 -3.29
CA LEU A 214 8.88 -3.16 -1.89
C LEU A 214 9.37 -4.27 -0.94
N ALA A 215 9.06 -5.53 -1.24
CA ALA A 215 9.45 -6.67 -0.40
C ALA A 215 10.97 -6.78 -0.33
N TYR A 216 11.66 -6.65 -1.46
CA TYR A 216 13.12 -6.62 -1.52
C TYR A 216 13.70 -5.50 -0.66
N VAL A 217 13.19 -4.26 -0.79
CA VAL A 217 13.69 -3.13 0.00
C VAL A 217 13.49 -3.36 1.49
N TRP A 218 12.30 -3.82 1.91
CA TRP A 218 12.03 -4.09 3.33
C TRP A 218 12.88 -5.23 3.89
N LEU A 219 13.17 -6.25 3.09
CA LEU A 219 14.04 -7.36 3.44
C LEU A 219 15.52 -6.91 3.52
N ALA A 220 15.98 -6.07 2.59
CA ALA A 220 17.32 -5.51 2.66
C ALA A 220 17.51 -4.70 3.94
N LEU A 221 16.50 -3.91 4.32
CA LEU A 221 16.51 -3.13 5.57
C LEU A 221 16.46 -3.99 6.85
N THR A 222 16.09 -5.28 6.79
CA THR A 222 16.17 -6.19 7.95
C THR A 222 17.50 -6.91 8.05
N VAL A 223 18.11 -7.27 6.91
CA VAL A 223 19.31 -8.11 6.86
C VAL A 223 20.59 -7.29 6.94
N MET A 224 20.61 -6.06 6.41
CA MET A 224 21.82 -5.24 6.43
C MET A 224 22.23 -4.91 7.87
N PRO A 225 23.50 -5.20 8.26
CA PRO A 225 24.01 -4.77 9.56
C PRO A 225 23.81 -3.26 9.69
N LYS A 226 23.36 -2.78 10.85
CA LYS A 226 23.61 -1.38 11.20
C LYS A 226 25.12 -1.25 11.17
N GLU A 227 25.68 -0.51 10.21
CA GLU A 227 27.10 -0.16 10.24
C GLU A 227 27.38 0.33 11.65
N SER A 228 28.26 -0.39 12.36
CA SER A 228 28.73 0.10 13.64
C SER A 228 29.33 1.46 13.36
N SER A 229 28.90 2.47 14.09
CA SER A 229 29.57 3.76 14.14
C SER A 229 30.96 3.55 14.77
N ALA A 230 31.84 2.91 14.01
CA ALA A 230 33.21 2.60 14.36
C ALA A 230 34.09 3.58 13.58
N THR A 231 34.22 4.80 14.13
CA THR A 231 35.46 5.60 14.15
C THR A 231 35.22 6.86 14.99
N ASN A 232 35.06 6.68 16.30
CA ASN A 232 35.45 7.70 17.28
C ASN A 232 36.33 6.98 18.29
N GLY A 233 37.63 6.92 18.01
CA GLY A 233 38.54 6.17 18.87
C GLY A 233 39.93 5.93 18.30
N VAL A 234 40.55 6.93 17.68
CA VAL A 234 42.00 7.08 17.78
C VAL A 234 42.27 8.51 18.22
N ALA A 235 42.32 8.67 19.53
CA ALA A 235 43.07 9.74 20.16
C ALA A 235 44.54 9.32 20.16
N GLN A 236 45.41 10.14 19.59
CA GLN A 236 46.60 10.74 20.24
C GLN A 236 47.35 11.59 19.21
#